data_AF-A0A132CA10-F1
#
_entry.id   AF-A0A132CA10-F1
#
_cell.length_a   1.000
_cell.length_b   1.000
_cell.length_c   1.000
_cell.angle_alpha   90.00
_cell.angle_beta   90.00
_cell.angle_gamma   90.00
#
_symmetry.space_group_name_H-M   'P 1'
#
loop_
_entity.id
_entity.type
_entity.pdbx_description
1 polymer ?
#
loop_
_entity_poly.entity_id
_entity_poly.type
_entity_poly.pdbx_seq_one_letter_code
_entity_poly.pdbx_strand_id
1 'polypeptide(L)' 'MLLGKCKDITRLLSDALDRPLSLDERLRVRVHLPACSGCRNYRMQIRLLREAARVAGGDETEQSE' A
#
# COMPACT_ATOMS: atom_id res chain seq x y z
N MET A 1 -11.37 -17.30 2.94
CA MET A 1 -11.22 -15.87 2.57
C MET A 1 -10.21 -15.25 3.53
N LEU A 2 -8.90 -15.43 3.28
CA LEU A 2 -7.88 -15.29 4.33
C LEU A 2 -7.49 -13.83 4.61
N LEU A 3 -8.33 -13.23 5.46
CA LEU A 3 -8.29 -11.92 6.10
C LEU A 3 -8.48 -10.69 5.19
N GLY A 4 -9.73 -10.20 5.17
CA GLY A 4 -10.14 -8.97 4.49
C GLY A 4 -10.65 -9.19 3.06
N LYS A 5 -11.63 -8.40 2.63
CA LYS A 5 -11.99 -8.32 1.21
C LYS A 5 -10.89 -7.56 0.48
N CYS A 6 -10.70 -7.84 -0.82
CA CYS A 6 -9.72 -7.10 -1.62
C CYS A 6 -9.88 -5.58 -1.48
N LYS A 7 -11.12 -5.09 -1.38
CA LYS A 7 -11.45 -3.67 -1.15
C LYS A 7 -10.87 -3.12 0.16
N ASP A 8 -10.91 -3.89 1.24
CA ASP A 8 -10.38 -3.48 2.55
C ASP A 8 -8.84 -3.43 2.49
N ILE A 9 -8.24 -4.44 1.84
CA ILE A 9 -6.78 -4.52 1.68
C ILE A 9 -6.25 -3.41 0.77
N THR A 10 -6.93 -3.11 -0.34
CA THR A 10 -6.57 -1.97 -1.20
C THR A 10 -6.69 -0.65 -0.45
N ARG A 11 -7.69 -0.50 0.42
CA ARG A 11 -7.84 0.69 1.26
C ARG A 11 -6.69 0.81 2.26
N LEU A 12 -6.32 -0.27 2.95
CA LEU A 12 -5.15 -0.29 3.83
C LEU A 12 -3.84 -0.01 3.06
N LEU A 13 -3.72 -0.47 1.82
CA LEU A 13 -2.57 -0.17 0.97
C LEU A 13 -2.49 1.31 0.58
N SER A 14 -3.62 1.97 0.35
CA SER A 14 -3.69 3.43 0.18
C SER A 14 -3.38 4.16 1.49
N ASP A 15 -4.02 3.77 2.59
CA ASP A 15 -3.78 4.35 3.92
C ASP A 15 -2.30 4.25 4.29
N ALA A 16 -1.60 3.16 3.95
CA ALA A 16 -0.16 2.99 4.20
C ALA A 16 0.73 4.03 3.52
N LEU A 17 0.20 4.75 2.53
CA LEU A 17 0.89 5.84 1.87
C LEU A 17 0.69 7.16 2.62
N ASP A 18 -0.47 7.37 3.23
CA ASP A 18 -0.78 8.61 3.93
C ASP A 18 -0.45 8.55 5.43
N ARG A 19 -0.59 7.38 6.05
CA ARG A 19 -0.33 7.12 7.47
C ARG A 19 0.38 5.78 7.68
N PRO A 20 1.19 5.64 8.75
CA PRO A 20 1.69 4.33 9.14
C PRO A 20 0.53 3.41 9.53
N LEU A 21 0.55 2.18 9.01
CA LEU A 21 -0.43 1.16 9.38
C LEU A 21 -0.18 0.63 10.80
N SER A 22 -1.27 0.36 11.50
CA SER A 22 -1.30 -0.34 12.78
C SER A 22 -0.80 -1.79 12.61
N LEU A 23 -0.31 -2.40 13.70
CA LEU A 23 0.26 -3.76 13.64
C LEU A 23 -0.73 -4.80 13.10
N ASP A 24 -2.01 -4.68 13.45
CA ASP A 24 -3.10 -5.54 13.01
C ASP A 24 -3.49 -5.31 11.54
N GLU A 25 -3.47 -4.07 11.07
CA GLU A 25 -3.70 -3.70 9.67
C GLU A 25 -2.57 -4.27 8.78
N ARG A 26 -1.33 -4.13 9.25
CA ARG A 26 -0.14 -4.64 8.58
C ARG A 26 -0.13 -6.17 8.49
N LEU A 27 -0.60 -6.86 9.54
CA LEU A 27 -0.79 -8.31 9.53
C LEU A 27 -1.84 -8.75 8.51
N ARG A 28 -3.00 -8.07 8.47
CA ARG A 28 -4.07 -8.35 7.49
C ARG A 28 -3.57 -8.26 6.05
N VAL A 29 -2.87 -7.19 5.71
CA VAL A 29 -2.25 -7.01 4.39
C VAL A 29 -1.25 -8.14 4.12
N ARG A 30 -0.38 -8.47 5.08
CA ARG A 30 0.68 -9.48 4.89
C ARG A 30 0.15 -10.90 4.69
N VAL A 31 -0.97 -11.25 5.31
CA VAL A 31 -1.64 -12.55 5.13
C VAL A 31 -2.39 -12.62 3.79
N HIS A 32 -3.01 -11.52 3.36
CA HIS A 32 -3.82 -11.50 2.13
C HIS A 32 -2.99 -11.41 0.84
N LEU A 33 -1.89 -10.66 0.86
CA LEU A 33 -1.02 -10.44 -0.31
C LEU A 33 -0.51 -11.71 -1.03
N PRO A 34 -0.05 -12.77 -0.33
CA PRO A 34 0.36 -14.01 -1.02
C PRO A 34 -0.83 -14.76 -1.62
N ALA A 35 -2.05 -14.57 -1.08
CA ALA A 35 -3.25 -15.25 -1.55
C ALA A 35 -3.98 -14.52 -2.68
N CYS A 36 -3.65 -13.25 -2.95
CA CYS A 36 -4.32 -12.43 -3.97
C CYS A 36 -3.32 -11.70 -4.86
N SER A 37 -3.24 -12.15 -6.12
CA SER A 37 -2.43 -11.50 -7.17
C SER A 37 -2.88 -10.08 -7.47
N GLY A 38 -4.19 -9.80 -7.43
CA GLY A 38 -4.76 -8.47 -7.67
C GLY A 38 -4.27 -7.42 -6.66
N CYS A 39 -4.36 -7.72 -5.36
CA CYS A 39 -3.85 -6.86 -4.29
C CYS A 39 -2.32 -6.70 -4.37
N ARG A 40 -1.60 -7.74 -4.81
CA ARG A 40 -0.16 -7.70 -5.02
C ARG A 40 0.23 -6.75 -6.16
N ASN A 41 -0.50 -6.79 -7.28
CA ASN A 41 -0.30 -5.88 -8.41
C ASN A 41 -0.69 -4.44 -8.04
N TYR A 42 -1.81 -4.25 -7.35
CA TYR A 42 -2.23 -2.93 -6.86
C TYR A 42 -1.17 -2.26 -5.99
N ARG A 43 -0.57 -3.00 -5.06
CA ARG A 43 0.53 -2.49 -4.22
C ARG A 43 1.71 -1.97 -5.04
N MET A 44 2.05 -2.63 -6.16
CA MET A 44 3.14 -2.19 -7.04
C MET A 44 2.73 -0.93 -7.81
N GLN A 45 1.51 -0.92 -8.37
CA GLN A 45 0.99 0.23 -9.13
C GLN A 45 0.92 1.51 -8.29
N ILE A 46 0.35 1.44 -7.08
CA ILE A 46 0.18 2.63 -6.25
C ILE A 46 1.52 3.20 -5.76
N ARG A 47 2.52 2.34 -5.54
CA ARG A 47 3.89 2.76 -5.23
C ARG A 47 4.56 3.44 -6.41
N LEU A 48 4.40 2.88 -7.61
CA LEU A 48 4.91 3.48 -8.84
C LEU A 48 4.28 4.85 -9.09
N LEU A 49 2.96 4.97 -8.91
CA LEU A 49 2.26 6.25 -9.02
C LEU A 49 2.79 7.28 -8.02
N ARG A 50 2.99 6.89 -6.76
CA ARG A 50 3.54 7.80 -5.74
C ARG A 50 4.95 8.24 -6.06
N GLU A 51 5.79 7.33 -6.55
CA GLU A 51 7.16 7.66 -6.94
C GLU A 51 7.18 8.58 -8.16
N ALA A 52 6.38 8.28 -9.19
CA ALA A 52 6.25 9.14 -10.36
C ALA A 52 5.71 10.53 -9.98
N ALA A 53 4.76 10.61 -9.05
CA ALA A 53 4.24 11.87 -8.54
C ALA A 53 5.30 12.69 -7.80
N ARG A 54 6.17 12.04 -7.00
CA ARG A 54 7.32 12.69 -6.35
C ARG A 54 8.31 13.24 -7.37
N VAL A 55 8.68 12.44 -8.36
CA VAL A 55 9.60 12.85 -9.43
C VAL A 55 9.03 13.99 -10.27
N ALA A 56 7.73 13.93 -10.62
CA ALA A 56 7.06 14.95 -11.41
C ALA A 56 6.78 16.24 -10.62
N GLY A 57 6.62 16.15 -9.29
CA GLY A 57 6.32 17.28 -8.42
C GLY A 57 7.52 18.19 -8.10
N GLY A 58 8.76 17.75 -8.37
CA GLY A 58 9.95 18.54 -8.09
C GLY A 58 10.30 18.69 -6.59
N ASP A 59 9.60 17.97 -5.71
CA ASP A 59 9.87 18.00 -4.27
C ASP A 59 10.92 16.95 -3.90
N GLU A 60 12.18 17.39 -3.81
CA GLU A 60 13.14 16.82 -2.86
C GLU A 60 12.63 17.07 -1.44
N THR A 61 11.88 16.13 -0.85
CA THR A 61 11.78 16.06 0.62
C THR A 61 11.19 14.73 1.10
N GLU A 62 11.94 14.10 2.00
CA GLU A 62 11.48 13.23 3.08
C GLU A 62 10.85 11.88 2.70
N GLN A 63 11.75 10.94 2.41
CA GLN A 63 11.59 9.56 2.88
C GLN A 63 11.71 9.58 4.42
N SER A 64 10.58 9.54 5.11
CA SER A 64 10.50 9.33 6.55
C SER A 64 11.27 8.07 6.97
N GLU A 65 12.03 8.24 8.06
CA GLU A 65 12.69 7.25 8.91
C GLU A 65 11.80 6.04 9.29
#